data_AF-A0A9J6ESQ2-F1
#
_entry.id   AF-A0A9J6ESQ2-F1
#
_cell.length_a   1.000
_cell.length_b   1.000
_cell.length_c   1.000
_cell.angle_alpha   90.00
_cell.angle_beta   90.00
_cell.angle_gamma   90.00
#
_symmetry.space_group_name_H-M   'P 1'
#
loop_
_entity.id
_entity.type
_entity.pdbx_description
1 polymer ?
#
loop_
_entity_poly.entity_id
_entity_poly.type
_entity_poly.pdbx_seq_one_letter_code
_entity_poly.pdbx_strand_id
1 'polypeptide(L)'
;MAGRSRKTTIWQWNCRGFARKRPMLQQILASRDCPEIIALQEGGKHAQLTGYKTYTSGRANSQVATLVKRNMNVIPHDIGSISLITYFLEIPPHLSRKPGHCLFVLNVYCPPRDRWVEFGLLFLRVRQLAQHRPHNIVGDFNARHSSWGYHYDFPPKAVLYGTSGTRYT
;
A
#
# COMPACT_ATOMS: atom_id res chain seq x y z
N MET A 1 31.00 11.87 9.63
CA MET A 1 29.62 12.40 9.75
C MET A 1 28.64 11.24 9.72
N ALA A 2 27.99 10.92 10.84
CA ALA A 2 27.01 9.83 10.88
C ALA A 2 25.79 10.21 10.04
N GLY A 3 25.58 9.51 8.92
CA GLY A 3 24.45 9.75 8.03
C GLY A 3 23.13 9.55 8.77
N ARG A 4 22.36 10.63 8.91
CA ARG A 4 21.03 10.60 9.51
C ARG A 4 20.18 9.57 8.75
N SER A 5 19.77 8.50 9.43
CA SER A 5 18.86 7.50 8.86
C SER A 5 17.56 8.20 8.46
N ARG A 6 17.38 8.46 7.16
CA ARG A 6 16.14 9.06 6.66
C ARG A 6 15.03 8.02 6.80
N LYS A 7 14.04 8.32 7.65
CA LYS A 7 12.80 7.56 7.75
C LYS A 7 12.05 7.69 6.43
N THR A 8 11.58 6.57 5.88
CA THR A 8 10.69 6.56 4.72
C THR A 8 9.26 6.63 5.22
N THR A 9 8.49 7.61 4.76
CA THR A 9 7.12 7.84 5.20
C THR A 9 6.14 7.34 4.15
N ILE A 10 5.14 6.57 4.58
CA ILE A 10 4.03 6.09 3.76
C ILE A 10 2.75 6.73 4.29
N TRP A 11 2.00 7.42 3.45
CA TRP A 11 0.62 7.82 3.75
C TRP A 11 -0.33 6.80 3.14
N GLN A 12 -1.38 6.45 3.87
CA GLN A 12 -2.48 5.62 3.38
C GLN A 12 -3.77 6.44 3.41
N TRP A 13 -4.54 6.38 2.32
CA TRP A 13 -5.79 7.14 2.22
C TRP A 13 -6.80 6.53 1.25
N ASN A 14 -7.96 6.11 1.76
CA ASN A 14 -9.14 5.93 0.94
C ASN A 14 -9.75 7.29 0.57
N CYS A 15 -9.61 7.66 -0.71
CA CYS A 15 -9.96 8.98 -1.22
C CYS A 15 -11.44 9.15 -1.55
N ARG A 16 -12.19 8.07 -1.81
CA ARG A 16 -13.54 8.15 -2.41
C ARG A 16 -13.62 9.16 -3.57
N GLY A 17 -12.67 9.07 -4.51
CA GLY A 17 -12.46 10.02 -5.60
C GLY A 17 -11.35 11.03 -5.34
N PHE A 18 -10.21 10.83 -5.99
CA PHE A 18 -9.03 11.68 -5.80
C PHE A 18 -9.10 13.03 -6.54
N ALA A 19 -9.72 13.07 -7.72
CA ALA A 19 -9.64 14.20 -8.64
C ALA A 19 -10.04 15.55 -8.00
N ARG A 20 -11.13 15.57 -7.22
CA ARG A 20 -11.61 16.78 -6.53
C ARG A 20 -10.77 17.18 -5.31
N LYS A 21 -10.05 16.22 -4.73
CA LYS A 21 -9.24 16.42 -3.51
C LYS A 21 -7.77 16.71 -3.81
N ARG A 22 -7.33 16.45 -5.06
CA ARG A 22 -5.96 16.66 -5.51
C ARG A 22 -5.43 18.08 -5.30
N PRO A 23 -6.14 19.17 -5.64
CA PRO A 23 -5.60 20.53 -5.46
C PRO A 23 -5.31 20.85 -3.99
N MET A 24 -6.20 20.44 -3.08
CA MET A 24 -6.00 20.63 -1.65
C MET A 24 -4.81 19.81 -1.14
N LEU A 25 -4.65 18.56 -1.57
CA LEU A 25 -3.48 17.77 -1.22
C LEU A 25 -2.19 18.42 -1.73
N GLN A 26 -2.17 18.96 -2.95
CA GLN A 26 -1.01 19.67 -3.50
C GLN A 26 -0.61 20.87 -2.63
N GLN A 27 -1.59 21.65 -2.15
CA GLN A 27 -1.33 22.77 -1.25
C GLN A 27 -0.75 22.30 0.10
N ILE A 28 -1.28 21.22 0.68
CA ILE A 28 -0.75 20.65 1.92
C ILE A 28 0.71 20.20 1.72
N LEU A 29 0.98 19.49 0.63
CA LEU A 29 2.31 18.99 0.31
C LEU A 29 3.32 20.12 0.05
N ALA A 30 2.90 21.24 -0.54
CA ALA A 30 3.77 22.40 -0.72
C ALA A 30 4.21 23.06 0.60
N SER A 31 3.42 22.88 1.68
CA SER A 31 3.62 23.55 2.97
C SER A 31 4.21 22.65 4.07
N ARG A 32 4.42 21.37 3.79
CA ARG A 32 4.84 20.36 4.80
C ARG A 32 5.79 19.34 4.21
N ASP A 33 6.41 18.54 5.09
CA ASP A 33 7.15 17.35 4.68
C ASP A 33 6.24 16.41 3.88
N CYS A 34 6.63 16.18 2.63
CA CYS A 34 5.92 15.30 1.72
C CYS A 34 6.29 13.84 1.99
N PRO A 35 5.33 12.90 2.08
CA PRO A 35 5.63 11.48 2.21
C PRO A 35 6.34 10.96 0.96
N GLU A 36 7.25 10.01 1.11
CA GLU A 36 7.90 9.33 -0.02
C GLU A 36 6.89 8.54 -0.86
N ILE A 37 5.89 7.95 -0.20
CA ILE A 37 4.93 7.04 -0.80
C ILE A 37 3.52 7.40 -0.32
N ILE A 38 2.56 7.41 -1.22
CA ILE A 38 1.13 7.63 -0.92
C ILE A 38 0.34 6.46 -1.51
N ALA A 39 -0.28 5.66 -0.65
CA ALA A 39 -1.14 4.55 -1.00
C ALA A 39 -2.61 5.00 -1.01
N LEU A 40 -3.18 5.16 -2.20
CA LEU A 40 -4.57 5.57 -2.39
C LEU A 40 -5.47 4.37 -2.66
N GLN A 41 -6.64 4.39 -2.02
CA GLN A 41 -7.80 3.57 -2.37
C GLN A 41 -8.93 4.47 -2.91
N GLU A 42 -9.76 3.93 -3.78
CA GLU A 42 -10.80 4.65 -4.53
C GLU A 42 -10.28 5.93 -5.22
N GLY A 43 -9.06 5.87 -5.77
CA GLY A 43 -8.41 7.02 -6.41
C GLY A 43 -9.07 7.47 -7.73
N GLY A 44 -9.68 6.54 -8.47
CA GLY A 44 -10.30 6.80 -9.77
C GLY A 44 -9.32 6.69 -10.95
N LYS A 45 -9.82 6.99 -12.17
CA LYS A 45 -9.13 6.64 -13.43
C LYS A 45 -7.73 7.24 -13.62
N HIS A 46 -7.39 8.35 -12.96
CA HIS A 46 -6.07 8.99 -13.09
C HIS A 46 -5.62 9.64 -11.78
N ALA A 47 -5.17 8.82 -10.82
CA ALA A 47 -4.60 9.29 -9.55
C ALA A 47 -3.20 9.90 -9.73
N GLN A 48 -3.09 11.00 -10.48
CA GLN A 48 -1.82 11.67 -10.79
C GLN A 48 -1.57 12.85 -9.85
N LEU A 49 -0.33 12.97 -9.37
CA LEU A 49 0.10 14.03 -8.46
C LEU A 49 1.50 14.53 -8.86
N THR A 50 1.67 15.85 -8.94
CA THR A 50 2.96 16.49 -9.27
C THR A 50 4.04 16.06 -8.29
N GLY A 51 5.24 15.75 -8.79
CA GLY A 51 6.36 15.26 -7.97
C GLY A 51 6.34 13.74 -7.71
N TYR A 52 5.26 13.06 -8.08
CA TYR A 52 5.11 11.61 -7.93
C TYR A 52 5.02 10.91 -9.29
N LYS A 53 5.35 9.61 -9.28
CA LYS A 53 5.04 8.63 -10.31
C LYS A 53 3.96 7.70 -9.78
N THR A 54 2.96 7.43 -10.61
CA THR A 54 1.76 6.69 -10.21
C THR A 54 1.83 5.26 -10.71
N TYR A 55 1.57 4.32 -9.81
CA TYR A 55 1.54 2.89 -10.05
C TYR A 55 0.13 2.36 -9.76
N THR A 56 -0.50 1.69 -10.73
CA THR A 56 -1.92 1.32 -10.65
C THR A 56 -2.15 -0.06 -11.23
N SER A 57 -3.21 -0.74 -10.79
CA SER A 57 -3.58 -2.10 -11.23
C SER A 57 -4.06 -2.22 -12.67
N GLY A 58 -4.02 -1.17 -13.49
CA GLY A 58 -4.30 -1.20 -14.94
C GLY A 58 -5.74 -1.53 -15.36
N ARG A 59 -6.61 -1.95 -14.43
CA ARG A 59 -8.05 -2.17 -14.70
C ARG A 59 -8.73 -0.82 -14.96
N ALA A 60 -9.67 -0.79 -15.91
CA ALA A 60 -10.38 0.42 -16.38
C ALA A 60 -11.02 1.28 -15.27
N ASN A 61 -11.21 0.71 -14.08
CA ASN A 61 -11.57 1.41 -12.85
C ASN A 61 -10.50 1.10 -11.78
N SER A 62 -9.32 1.72 -11.88
CA SER A 62 -8.28 1.49 -10.89
C SER A 62 -8.70 2.09 -9.55
N GLN A 63 -9.18 1.23 -8.66
CA GLN A 63 -9.58 1.58 -7.32
C GLN A 63 -8.38 1.64 -6.37
N VAL A 64 -7.17 1.31 -6.83
CA VAL A 64 -5.94 1.37 -6.03
C VAL A 64 -4.83 2.02 -6.85
N ALA A 65 -4.18 3.02 -6.27
CA ALA A 65 -3.00 3.65 -6.84
C ALA A 65 -1.94 3.87 -5.76
N THR A 66 -0.69 3.61 -6.08
CA THR A 66 0.44 3.95 -5.21
C THR A 66 1.29 4.99 -5.91
N LEU A 67 1.42 6.16 -5.29
CA LEU A 67 2.20 7.28 -5.78
C LEU A 67 3.54 7.27 -5.06
N VAL A 68 4.64 7.28 -5.80
CA VAL A 68 6.01 7.29 -5.25
C VAL A 68 6.74 8.52 -5.76
N LYS A 69 7.51 9.21 -4.91
CA LYS A 69 8.31 10.37 -5.33
C LYS A 69 9.18 10.02 -6.54
N ARG A 70 9.25 10.92 -7.53
CA ARG A 70 9.91 10.66 -8.84
C ARG A 70 11.39 10.33 -8.76
N ASN A 71 12.07 10.71 -7.69
CA ASN A 71 13.49 10.44 -7.47
C ASN A 71 13.78 9.07 -6.84
N MET A 72 12.76 8.22 -6.67
CA MET A 72 12.92 6.88 -6.10
C MET A 72 12.80 5.81 -7.18
N ASN A 73 13.67 4.80 -7.08
CA ASN A 73 13.55 3.59 -7.90
C ASN A 73 12.45 2.69 -7.34
N VAL A 74 11.68 2.10 -8.24
CA VAL A 74 10.55 1.24 -7.90
C VAL A 74 10.53 0.07 -8.86
N ILE A 75 10.38 -1.13 -8.31
CA ILE A 75 10.20 -2.39 -9.03
C ILE A 75 8.75 -2.84 -8.77
N PRO A 76 7.85 -2.76 -9.77
CA PRO A 76 6.52 -3.32 -9.64
C PRO A 76 6.60 -4.85 -9.71
N HIS A 77 5.78 -5.52 -8.88
CA HIS A 77 5.68 -6.97 -8.85
C HIS A 77 4.32 -7.42 -9.37
N ASP A 78 4.33 -8.43 -10.24
CA ASP A 78 3.09 -9.10 -10.65
C ASP A 78 2.68 -10.14 -9.61
N ILE A 79 1.51 -9.92 -9.02
CA ILE A 79 0.93 -10.81 -8.01
C ILE A 79 0.22 -12.00 -8.68
N GLY A 80 0.04 -11.98 -10.01
CA GLY A 80 -0.68 -12.99 -10.76
C GLY A 80 -2.20 -12.82 -10.67
N SER A 81 -2.92 -13.90 -11.01
CA SER A 81 -4.39 -13.93 -11.10
C SER A 81 -5.09 -13.94 -9.73
N ILE A 82 -4.92 -12.89 -8.94
CA ILE A 82 -5.67 -12.65 -7.71
C ILE A 82 -6.85 -11.71 -8.02
N SER A 83 -8.04 -12.07 -7.53
CA SER A 83 -9.28 -11.31 -7.75
C SER A 83 -9.27 -9.95 -7.04
N LEU A 84 -8.54 -9.85 -5.93
CA LEU A 84 -8.39 -8.65 -5.11
C LEU A 84 -7.82 -7.46 -5.88
N ILE A 85 -8.29 -6.28 -5.50
CA ILE A 85 -7.82 -5.02 -6.08
C ILE A 85 -6.58 -4.58 -5.30
N THR A 86 -5.42 -4.85 -5.88
CA THR A 86 -4.14 -4.61 -5.20
C THR A 86 -3.06 -4.10 -6.15
N TYR A 87 -1.99 -3.55 -5.58
CA TYR A 87 -0.74 -3.29 -6.29
C TYR A 87 0.46 -3.48 -5.36
N PHE A 88 1.48 -4.22 -5.81
CA PHE A 88 2.66 -4.54 -4.99
C PHE A 88 3.93 -3.95 -5.59
N LEU A 89 4.69 -3.24 -4.75
CA LEU A 89 5.90 -2.53 -5.13
C LEU A 89 7.06 -2.92 -4.23
N GLU A 90 8.25 -3.00 -4.83
CA GLU A 90 9.53 -3.01 -4.15
C GLU A 90 10.27 -1.70 -4.40
N ILE A 91 10.85 -1.15 -3.34
CA ILE A 91 11.61 0.10 -3.36
C ILE A 91 13.02 -0.24 -2.88
N PRO A 92 13.98 -0.37 -3.81
CA PRO A 92 15.37 -0.60 -3.47
C PRO A 92 15.95 0.57 -2.67
N PRO A 93 16.98 0.32 -1.85
CA PRO A 93 17.67 1.40 -1.16
C PRO A 93 18.37 2.34 -2.15
N HIS A 94 18.36 3.64 -1.85
CA HIS A 94 19.11 4.62 -2.64
C HIS A 94 20.60 4.59 -2.26
N LEU A 95 21.44 3.97 -3.09
CA LEU A 95 22.92 4.08 -3.21
C LEU A 95 23.81 4.00 -1.93
N SER A 96 23.27 3.92 -0.71
CA SER A 96 24.05 4.03 0.54
C SER A 96 23.52 3.19 1.72
N ARG A 97 22.45 2.40 1.53
CA ARG A 97 22.05 1.41 2.54
C ARG A 97 22.69 0.06 2.22
N LYS A 98 22.93 -0.74 3.27
CA LYS A 98 23.43 -2.11 3.12
C LYS A 98 22.60 -2.86 2.07
N PRO A 99 23.25 -3.67 1.21
CA PRO A 99 22.55 -4.58 0.31
C PRO A 99 21.50 -5.39 1.08
N GLY A 100 20.27 -5.49 0.56
CA GLY A 100 19.19 -6.30 1.14
C GLY A 100 18.04 -5.54 1.83
N HIS A 101 18.20 -4.24 2.15
CA HIS A 101 17.15 -3.42 2.81
C HIS A 101 16.16 -2.78 1.82
N CYS A 102 15.50 -3.59 1.00
CA CYS A 102 14.40 -3.12 0.16
C CYS A 102 13.14 -2.90 1.01
N LEU A 103 12.35 -1.87 0.66
CA LEU A 103 11.04 -1.64 1.23
C LEU A 103 9.99 -2.24 0.30
N PHE A 104 9.20 -3.17 0.81
CA PHE A 104 8.08 -3.78 0.10
C PHE A 104 6.76 -3.14 0.57
N VAL A 105 5.90 -2.73 -0.38
CA VAL A 105 4.62 -2.09 -0.11
C VAL A 105 3.52 -2.73 -0.94
N LEU A 106 2.59 -3.38 -0.27
CA LEU A 106 1.33 -3.87 -0.84
C LEU A 106 0.22 -2.89 -0.51
N ASN A 107 -0.41 -2.32 -1.54
CA ASN A 107 -1.60 -1.50 -1.40
C ASN A 107 -2.85 -2.33 -1.78
N VAL A 108 -3.83 -2.39 -0.89
CA VAL A 108 -5.03 -3.24 -1.02
C VAL A 108 -6.29 -2.39 -0.90
N TYR A 109 -7.28 -2.69 -1.73
CA TYR A 109 -8.66 -2.26 -1.53
C TYR A 109 -9.61 -3.45 -1.61
N CYS A 110 -10.43 -3.61 -0.58
CA CYS A 110 -11.52 -4.58 -0.55
C CYS A 110 -12.84 -3.81 -0.59
N PRO A 111 -13.65 -3.89 -1.66
CA PRO A 111 -14.95 -3.25 -1.70
C PRO A 111 -15.89 -3.82 -0.62
N PRO A 112 -16.76 -3.01 0.00
CA PRO A 112 -17.66 -3.48 1.06
C PRO A 112 -18.70 -4.53 0.60
N ARG A 113 -18.90 -4.64 -0.72
CA ARG A 113 -19.75 -5.66 -1.35
C ARG A 113 -19.08 -7.03 -1.46
N ASP A 114 -17.75 -7.08 -1.44
CA ASP A 114 -16.97 -8.31 -1.60
C ASP A 114 -16.75 -8.96 -0.22
N ARG A 115 -17.82 -9.55 0.31
CA ARG A 115 -17.86 -10.15 1.66
C ARG A 115 -17.12 -11.48 1.78
N TRP A 116 -16.62 -12.03 0.68
CA TRP A 116 -16.01 -13.37 0.60
C TRP A 116 -14.63 -13.32 -0.03
N VAL A 117 -13.74 -12.52 0.57
CA VAL A 117 -12.37 -12.34 0.12
C VAL A 117 -11.41 -13.16 0.97
N GLU A 118 -10.56 -13.94 0.32
CA GLU A 118 -9.48 -14.69 0.96
C GLU A 118 -8.14 -13.97 0.80
N PHE A 119 -7.59 -13.47 1.91
CA PHE A 119 -6.29 -12.78 1.92
C PHE A 119 -5.10 -13.75 2.00
N GLY A 120 -5.32 -15.01 2.39
CA GLY A 120 -4.26 -15.99 2.62
C GLY A 120 -3.36 -16.20 1.40
N LEU A 121 -3.96 -16.41 0.21
CA LEU A 121 -3.21 -16.57 -1.04
C LEU A 121 -2.45 -15.29 -1.43
N LEU A 122 -3.06 -14.12 -1.23
CA LEU A 122 -2.41 -12.83 -1.49
C LEU A 122 -1.18 -12.65 -0.60
N PHE A 123 -1.31 -12.87 0.70
CA PHE A 123 -0.21 -12.68 1.64
C PHE A 123 0.89 -13.72 1.45
N LEU A 124 0.53 -14.98 1.15
CA LEU A 124 1.51 -16.01 0.79
C LEU A 124 2.31 -15.59 -0.46
N ARG A 125 1.62 -15.10 -1.48
CA ARG A 125 2.27 -14.67 -2.73
C ARG A 125 3.18 -13.47 -2.51
N VAL A 126 2.72 -12.47 -1.75
CA VAL A 126 3.52 -11.30 -1.38
C VAL A 126 4.74 -11.69 -0.56
N ARG A 127 4.60 -12.63 0.39
CA ARG A 127 5.73 -13.15 1.16
C ARG A 127 6.77 -13.84 0.28
N GLN A 128 6.34 -14.61 -0.73
CA GLN A 128 7.23 -15.25 -1.69
C GLN A 128 7.96 -14.22 -2.57
N LEU A 129 7.22 -13.25 -3.13
CA LEU A 129 7.79 -12.18 -3.96
C LEU A 129 8.77 -11.30 -3.17
N ALA A 130 8.48 -11.03 -1.90
CA ALA A 130 9.38 -10.34 -0.99
C ALA A 130 10.55 -11.21 -0.50
N GLN A 131 10.64 -12.48 -0.92
CA GLN A 131 11.65 -13.44 -0.47
C GLN A 131 11.73 -13.53 1.06
N HIS A 132 10.57 -13.58 1.72
CA HIS A 132 10.43 -13.63 3.18
C HIS A 132 11.00 -12.40 3.92
N ARG A 133 11.35 -11.32 3.21
CA ARG A 133 11.75 -10.06 3.84
C ARG A 133 10.54 -9.30 4.40
N PRO A 134 10.76 -8.40 5.38
CA PRO A 134 9.70 -7.56 5.92
C PRO A 134 9.00 -6.75 4.82
N HIS A 135 7.68 -6.68 4.88
CA HIS A 135 6.84 -5.99 3.92
C HIS A 135 5.70 -5.26 4.64
N ASN A 136 5.29 -4.14 4.06
CA ASN A 136 4.20 -3.32 4.58
C ASN A 136 2.96 -3.58 3.76
N ILE A 137 1.88 -3.92 4.45
CA ILE A 137 0.56 -4.09 3.86
C ILE A 137 -0.28 -2.91 4.33
N VAL A 138 -0.76 -2.11 3.39
CA VAL A 138 -1.59 -0.94 3.65
C VAL A 138 -2.83 -1.00 2.79
N GLY A 139 -3.93 -0.42 3.25
CA GLY A 139 -5.15 -0.47 2.47
C GLY A 139 -6.40 -0.15 3.26
N ASP A 140 -7.52 -0.28 2.56
CA ASP A 140 -8.85 -0.33 3.16
C ASP A 140 -9.43 -1.73 2.90
N PHE A 141 -9.52 -2.50 3.98
CA PHE A 141 -9.98 -3.89 3.96
C PHE A 141 -11.50 -4.00 4.04
N ASN A 142 -12.22 -2.90 4.34
CA ASN A 142 -13.65 -2.89 4.66
C ASN A 142 -14.07 -4.05 5.60
N ALA A 143 -13.17 -4.40 6.53
CA ALA A 143 -13.36 -5.47 7.50
C ALA A 143 -13.36 -4.86 8.91
N ARG A 144 -14.23 -5.36 9.78
CA ARG A 144 -14.23 -4.97 11.19
C ARG A 144 -13.38 -5.97 11.95
N HIS A 145 -12.38 -5.49 12.67
CA HIS A 145 -11.52 -6.34 13.48
C HIS A 145 -11.10 -5.60 14.75
N SER A 146 -11.11 -6.33 15.86
CA SER A 146 -10.74 -5.88 17.20
C SER A 146 -9.30 -5.37 17.26
N SER A 147 -8.36 -6.09 16.63
CA SER A 147 -6.96 -5.67 16.48
C SER A 147 -6.73 -4.27 15.90
N TRP A 148 -7.70 -3.66 15.21
CA TRP A 148 -7.59 -2.27 14.74
C TRP A 148 -8.74 -1.36 15.20
N GLY A 149 -9.39 -1.70 16.32
CA GLY A 149 -10.24 -0.76 17.06
C GLY A 149 -11.76 -0.94 16.91
N TYR A 150 -12.23 -2.05 16.33
CA TYR A 150 -13.67 -2.38 16.37
C TYR A 150 -14.04 -3.13 17.65
N HIS A 151 -15.27 -2.95 18.14
CA HIS A 151 -15.77 -3.67 19.31
C HIS A 151 -16.04 -5.16 19.05
N TYR A 152 -16.23 -5.54 17.79
CA TYR A 152 -16.48 -6.91 17.37
C TYR A 152 -15.87 -7.14 15.99
N ASP A 153 -15.53 -8.39 15.74
CA ASP A 153 -15.05 -8.83 14.44
C ASP A 153 -16.26 -9.08 13.54
N PHE A 154 -16.27 -8.50 12.34
CA PHE A 154 -17.34 -8.72 11.36
C PHE A 154 -16.72 -9.09 10.01
N PRO A 155 -17.29 -10.07 9.29
CA PRO A 155 -16.76 -10.51 8.01
C PRO A 155 -16.57 -9.36 6.99
N PRO A 156 -15.70 -9.51 5.98
CA PRO A 156 -15.36 -10.75 5.30
C PRO A 156 -14.64 -11.73 6.22
N LYS A 157 -14.81 -13.05 6.03
CA LYS A 157 -13.97 -14.07 6.68
C LYS A 157 -12.54 -13.98 6.14
N ALA A 158 -11.97 -12.77 6.13
CA ALA A 158 -10.57 -12.47 6.14
C ALA A 158 -10.04 -13.14 7.40
N VAL A 159 -9.72 -14.42 7.25
CA VAL A 159 -8.84 -15.15 8.12
C VAL A 159 -7.50 -14.42 7.99
N LEU A 160 -7.34 -13.29 8.68
CA LEU A 160 -6.06 -12.61 8.92
C LEU A 160 -5.30 -13.39 9.99
N TYR A 161 -5.33 -14.71 9.92
CA TYR A 161 -4.58 -15.55 10.83
C TYR A 161 -3.19 -15.64 10.24
N GLY A 162 -2.25 -14.94 10.88
CA GLY A 162 -0.85 -15.32 10.80
C GLY A 162 -0.74 -16.75 11.33
N THR A 163 -0.31 -17.69 10.49
CA THR A 163 0.12 -19.02 10.94
C THR A 163 1.42 -18.86 11.73
N SER A 164 1.26 -18.48 12.99
CA SER A 164 2.19 -18.56 14.13
C SER A 164 1.82 -17.41 15.07
N GLY A 165 1.71 -17.71 16.37
CA GLY A 165 1.33 -16.77 17.43
C GLY A 165 2.33 -15.65 17.70
N THR A 166 2.80 -14.96 16.66
CA THR A 166 3.62 -13.76 16.77
C THR A 166 2.73 -12.57 16.44
N ARG A 167 2.31 -11.84 17.47
CA ARG A 167 1.67 -10.53 17.32
C ARG A 167 2.68 -9.60 16.66
N TYR A 168 2.32 -9.01 15.53
CA TYR A 168 3.03 -7.86 15.00
C TYR A 168 2.56 -6.62 15.77
N THR A 169 3.31 -6.25 16.82
CA THR A 169 3.34 -4.92 17.43
C THR A 169 4.67 -4.28 17.12
#